data_AF-A0A954I483-F1
#
_entry.id   AF-A0A954I483-F1
#
_cell.length_a   1.000
_cell.length_b   1.000
_cell.length_c   1.000
_cell.angle_alpha   90.00
_cell.angle_beta   90.00
_cell.angle_gamma   90.00
#
_symmetry.space_group_name_H-M   'P 1'
#
loop_
_entity.id
_entity.type
_entity.pdbx_description
1 polymer ?
#
loop_
_entity_poly.entity_id
_entity_poly.type
_entity_poly.pdbx_seq_one_letter_code
_entity_poly.pdbx_strand_id
1 'polypeptide(L)'
;VDHWIAVAARTSRPIKVLMLDQKAIAGIGNLYANEILHRSAVHPETPADRLREHQLELIAANTLEVLNEAIRYEGSTLSDGTYRNALNQSGSYQNAHRVYDRAGEICPTCRKGTILRIVQAQRSTFFCPHCRPRRSTSNRSNKK
;
A
#
# COMPACT_ATOMS: atom_id res chain seq x y z
N VAL A 1 -12.16 11.18 -4.48
CA VAL A 1 -11.58 11.24 -3.11
C VAL A 1 -12.64 10.92 -2.07
N ASP A 2 -13.85 11.46 -2.20
CA ASP A 2 -14.97 11.31 -1.26
C ASP A 2 -15.26 9.87 -0.83
N HIS A 3 -15.22 8.91 -1.76
CA HIS A 3 -15.36 7.48 -1.43
C HIS A 3 -14.32 7.01 -0.41
N TRP A 4 -13.05 7.38 -0.57
CA TRP A 4 -11.97 7.02 0.36
C TRP A 4 -12.18 7.62 1.75
N ILE A 5 -12.64 8.86 1.82
CA ILE A 5 -12.98 9.53 3.08
C ILE A 5 -14.12 8.80 3.77
N ALA A 6 -15.21 8.54 3.04
CA ALA A 6 -16.39 7.87 3.57
C ALA A 6 -16.10 6.45 4.09
N VAL A 7 -15.33 5.65 3.35
CA VAL A 7 -15.01 4.27 3.77
C VAL A 7 -13.99 4.22 4.91
N ALA A 8 -12.99 5.11 4.92
CA ALA A 8 -11.99 5.17 5.98
C ALA A 8 -12.59 5.56 7.33
N ALA A 9 -13.51 6.53 7.35
CA ALA A 9 -14.18 7.00 8.56
C ALA A 9 -15.02 5.92 9.29
N ARG A 10 -15.38 4.83 8.60
CA ARG A 10 -16.26 3.78 9.14
C ARG A 10 -15.52 2.66 9.87
N THR A 11 -14.19 2.69 9.95
CA THR A 11 -13.42 1.56 10.48
C THR A 11 -12.09 1.97 11.10
N SER A 12 -11.79 1.39 12.26
CA SER A 12 -10.47 1.51 12.91
C SER A 12 -9.46 0.44 12.46
N ARG A 13 -9.88 -0.48 11.57
CA ARG A 13 -8.97 -1.44 10.93
C ARG A 13 -7.80 -0.72 10.26
N PRO A 14 -6.59 -1.33 10.22
CA PRO A 14 -5.48 -0.80 9.46
C PRO A 14 -5.84 -0.49 8.01
N ILE A 15 -5.34 0.63 7.47
CA ILE A 15 -5.64 1.07 6.10
C ILE A 15 -5.32 -0.02 5.06
N LYS A 16 -4.22 -0.76 5.23
CA LYS A 16 -3.88 -1.87 4.33
C LYS A 16 -4.95 -2.95 4.33
N VAL A 17 -5.53 -3.26 5.49
CA VAL A 17 -6.58 -4.26 5.62
C VAL A 17 -7.87 -3.76 4.98
N LEU A 18 -8.22 -2.48 5.15
CA LEU A 18 -9.36 -1.86 4.47
C LEU A 18 -9.20 -1.89 2.94
N MET A 19 -8.01 -1.61 2.41
CA MET A 19 -7.76 -1.65 0.96
C MET A 19 -7.93 -3.04 0.34
N LEU A 20 -7.83 -4.11 1.13
CA LEU A 20 -8.05 -5.48 0.66
C LEU A 20 -9.51 -5.93 0.73
N ASP A 21 -10.37 -5.16 1.42
CA ASP A 21 -11.77 -5.46 1.58
C ASP A 21 -12.52 -5.15 0.27
N GLN A 22 -12.76 -6.20 -0.53
CA GLN A 22 -13.40 -6.05 -1.84
C GLN A 22 -14.85 -5.55 -1.76
N LYS A 23 -15.49 -5.57 -0.57
CA LYS A 23 -16.80 -4.92 -0.37
C LYS A 23 -16.68 -3.41 -0.18
N ALA A 24 -15.53 -2.93 0.29
CA ALA A 24 -15.27 -1.51 0.48
C ALA A 24 -14.56 -0.88 -0.72
N ILE A 25 -13.54 -1.56 -1.26
CA ILE A 25 -12.69 -1.08 -2.35
C ILE A 25 -12.40 -2.25 -3.29
N ALA A 26 -13.07 -2.27 -4.44
CA ALA A 26 -12.87 -3.30 -5.44
C ALA A 26 -11.58 -3.08 -6.26
N GLY A 27 -10.93 -4.17 -6.68
CA GLY A 27 -9.84 -4.13 -7.66
C GLY A 27 -8.45 -3.87 -7.09
N ILE A 28 -8.34 -3.54 -5.79
CA ILE A 28 -7.05 -3.40 -5.13
C ILE A 28 -6.63 -4.73 -4.49
N GLY A 29 -5.60 -5.35 -5.06
CA GLY A 29 -4.95 -6.55 -4.52
C GLY A 29 -3.79 -6.24 -3.58
N ASN A 30 -3.22 -7.30 -2.98
CA ASN A 30 -2.12 -7.18 -2.02
C ASN A 30 -0.90 -6.44 -2.56
N LEU A 31 -0.48 -6.74 -3.78
CA LEU A 31 0.64 -6.07 -4.44
C LEU A 31 0.41 -4.56 -4.53
N TYR A 32 -0.68 -4.16 -5.17
CA TYR A 32 -0.97 -2.74 -5.39
C TYR A 32 -1.19 -1.99 -4.08
N ALA A 33 -1.83 -2.59 -3.07
CA ALA A 33 -2.00 -1.94 -1.77
C ALA A 33 -0.65 -1.57 -1.12
N ASN A 34 0.37 -2.44 -1.21
CA ASN A 34 1.70 -2.14 -0.69
C ASN A 34 2.36 -0.98 -1.43
N GLU A 35 2.30 -0.99 -2.77
CA GLU A 35 2.88 0.05 -3.61
C GLU A 35 2.20 1.41 -3.40
N ILE A 36 0.86 1.43 -3.36
CA ILE A 36 0.06 2.66 -3.17
C ILE A 36 0.38 3.29 -1.81
N LEU A 37 0.41 2.51 -0.73
CA LEU A 37 0.69 3.03 0.61
C LEU A 37 2.12 3.56 0.74
N HIS A 38 3.08 2.89 0.12
CA HIS A 38 4.46 3.36 0.07
C HIS A 38 4.58 4.70 -0.68
N ARG A 39 3.95 4.84 -1.85
CA ARG A 39 3.92 6.11 -2.61
C ARG A 39 3.20 7.22 -1.87
N SER A 40 2.16 6.87 -1.11
CA SER A 40 1.39 7.81 -0.30
C SER A 40 2.07 8.20 1.00
N ALA A 41 3.24 7.63 1.31
CA ALA A 41 3.94 7.79 2.58
C ALA A 41 3.02 7.52 3.80
N VAL A 42 2.21 6.46 3.72
CA VAL A 42 1.30 6.02 4.78
C VAL A 42 1.73 4.67 5.32
N HIS A 43 1.86 4.56 6.64
CA HIS A 43 2.23 3.30 7.28
C HIS A 43 1.05 2.31 7.17
N PRO A 44 1.26 1.05 6.74
CA PRO A 44 0.17 0.13 6.44
C PRO A 44 -0.66 -0.30 7.65
N GLU A 45 -0.08 -0.18 8.85
CA GLU A 45 -0.76 -0.40 10.13
C GLU A 45 -1.52 0.82 10.67
N THR A 46 -1.52 1.97 9.97
CA THR A 46 -2.26 3.15 10.42
C THR A 46 -3.76 2.83 10.43
N PRO A 47 -4.50 3.01 11.55
CA PRO A 47 -5.96 2.90 11.55
C PRO A 47 -6.56 3.84 10.49
N ALA A 48 -7.50 3.33 9.69
CA ALA A 48 -8.03 4.09 8.55
C ALA A 48 -8.75 5.38 9.01
N ASP A 49 -9.50 5.30 10.10
CA ASP A 49 -10.17 6.42 10.79
C ASP A 49 -9.22 7.49 11.36
N ARG A 50 -7.91 7.22 11.43
CA ARG A 50 -6.88 8.18 11.89
C ARG A 50 -6.14 8.87 10.75
N LEU A 51 -6.45 8.54 9.50
CA LEU A 51 -5.87 9.23 8.36
C LEU A 51 -6.50 10.61 8.20
N ARG A 52 -5.65 11.61 8.00
CA ARG A 52 -6.10 12.96 7.64
C ARG A 52 -6.55 12.98 6.19
N GLU A 53 -7.44 13.89 5.86
CA GLU A 53 -8.01 14.07 4.51
C GLU A 53 -6.94 14.13 3.41
N HIS A 54 -5.92 14.98 3.57
CA HIS A 54 -4.79 15.04 2.61
C HIS A 54 -4.06 13.69 2.42
N GLN A 55 -4.04 12.81 3.42
CA GLN A 55 -3.44 11.48 3.27
C GLN A 55 -4.34 10.56 2.44
N LEU A 56 -5.66 10.70 2.58
CA LEU A 56 -6.65 9.96 1.79
C LEU A 56 -6.70 10.47 0.35
N GLU A 57 -6.52 11.78 0.12
CA GLU A 57 -6.31 12.36 -1.20
C GLU A 57 -5.07 11.77 -1.88
N LEU A 58 -3.94 11.72 -1.18
CA LEU A 58 -2.71 11.10 -1.68
C LEU A 58 -2.90 9.62 -1.98
N ILE A 59 -3.62 8.87 -1.13
CA ILE A 59 -3.95 7.46 -1.40
C ILE A 59 -4.79 7.33 -2.66
N ALA A 60 -5.82 8.17 -2.83
CA ALA A 60 -6.69 8.14 -3.99
C ALA A 60 -5.92 8.46 -5.29
N ALA A 61 -5.08 9.50 -5.28
CA ALA A 61 -4.24 9.87 -6.42
C ALA A 61 -3.24 8.76 -6.77
N ASN A 62 -2.48 8.27 -5.78
CA ASN A 62 -1.49 7.21 -5.99
C ASN A 62 -2.13 5.87 -6.39
N THR A 63 -3.39 5.61 -6.00
CA THR A 63 -4.14 4.44 -6.47
C THR A 63 -4.29 4.47 -7.99
N LEU A 64 -4.74 5.61 -8.53
CA LEU A 64 -4.90 5.77 -9.98
C LEU A 64 -3.56 5.67 -10.69
N GLU A 65 -2.51 6.33 -10.18
CA GLU A 65 -1.17 6.27 -10.78
C GLU A 65 -0.61 4.85 -10.83
N VAL A 66 -0.64 4.13 -9.70
CA VAL A 66 -0.12 2.75 -9.61
C VAL A 66 -0.88 1.81 -10.52
N LEU A 67 -2.22 1.89 -10.54
CA LEU A 67 -3.01 1.00 -11.38
C LEU A 67 -2.84 1.32 -12.87
N ASN A 68 -2.76 2.60 -13.25
CA ASN A 68 -2.48 2.99 -14.63
C ASN A 68 -1.08 2.55 -15.08
N GLU A 69 -0.07 2.67 -14.22
CA GLU A 69 1.26 2.10 -14.49
C GLU A 69 1.18 0.59 -14.68
N ALA A 70 0.52 -0.12 -13.77
CA ALA A 70 0.38 -1.55 -13.86
C ALA A 70 -0.33 -1.98 -15.16
N ILE A 71 -1.36 -1.26 -15.60
CA ILE A 71 -2.03 -1.49 -16.88
C ILE A 71 -1.06 -1.28 -18.05
N ARG A 72 -0.30 -0.18 -18.05
CA ARG A 72 0.71 0.08 -19.10
C ARG A 72 1.79 -0.99 -19.19
N TYR A 73 2.16 -1.58 -18.06
CA TYR A 73 3.13 -2.67 -17.98
C TYR A 73 2.49 -4.07 -18.09
N GLU A 74 1.20 -4.14 -18.40
CA GLU A 74 0.43 -5.37 -18.53
C GLU A 74 0.49 -6.28 -17.29
N GLY A 75 0.41 -5.66 -16.11
CA GLY A 75 0.40 -6.37 -14.82
C GLY A 75 1.77 -6.84 -14.36
N SER A 76 1.80 -7.66 -13.30
CA SER A 76 3.02 -8.28 -12.78
C SER A 76 2.98 -9.79 -12.94
N THR A 77 3.98 -10.35 -13.61
CA THR A 77 4.25 -11.78 -13.54
C THR A 77 5.29 -12.01 -12.45
N LEU A 78 4.86 -12.61 -11.34
CA LEU A 78 5.72 -12.91 -10.20
C LEU A 78 6.50 -14.21 -10.44
N SER A 79 7.37 -14.56 -9.48
CA SER A 79 8.27 -15.72 -9.53
C SER A 79 7.58 -17.07 -9.79
N ASP A 80 6.30 -17.19 -9.43
CA ASP A 80 5.50 -18.39 -9.68
C ASP A 80 5.02 -18.52 -11.14
N GLY A 81 5.19 -17.47 -11.95
CA GLY A 81 4.85 -17.45 -13.38
C GLY A 81 3.35 -17.58 -13.68
N THR A 82 2.47 -17.43 -12.67
CA THR A 82 1.05 -17.76 -12.79
C THR A 82 0.24 -16.74 -13.59
N TYR A 83 0.66 -15.47 -13.58
CA TYR A 83 0.00 -14.41 -14.33
C TYR A 83 0.52 -14.32 -15.77
N ARG A 84 -0.42 -14.33 -16.72
CA ARG A 84 -0.23 -14.11 -18.15
C ARG A 84 -1.26 -13.10 -18.66
N ASN A 85 -0.87 -12.21 -19.57
CA ASN A 85 -1.79 -11.28 -20.23
C ASN A 85 -2.72 -12.01 -21.23
N ALA A 86 -3.60 -11.27 -21.91
CA ALA A 86 -4.52 -11.83 -22.91
C ALA A 86 -3.83 -12.47 -24.12
N LEU A 87 -2.56 -12.12 -24.37
CA LEU A 87 -1.70 -12.69 -25.44
C LEU A 87 -0.80 -13.82 -24.92
N ASN A 88 -1.03 -14.31 -23.71
CA ASN A 88 -0.22 -15.34 -23.03
C ASN A 88 1.25 -14.94 -22.78
N GLN A 89 1.53 -13.65 -22.66
CA GLN A 89 2.85 -13.09 -22.34
C GLN A 89 2.93 -12.66 -20.87
N SER A 90 4.15 -12.47 -20.38
CA SER A 90 4.38 -11.96 -19.02
C SER A 90 4.10 -10.46 -18.93
N GLY A 91 3.50 -10.04 -17.82
CA GLY A 91 3.51 -8.63 -17.41
C GLY A 91 4.90 -8.20 -16.95
N SER A 92 5.12 -6.88 -16.87
CA SER A 92 6.43 -6.29 -16.55
C SER A 92 6.44 -5.32 -15.36
N TYR A 93 5.29 -5.12 -14.69
CA TYR A 93 5.18 -4.17 -13.58
C TYR A 93 6.03 -4.56 -12.35
N GLN A 94 6.43 -5.83 -12.22
CA GLN A 94 7.38 -6.28 -11.18
C GLN A 94 8.70 -5.50 -11.19
N ASN A 95 9.13 -5.03 -12.36
CA ASN A 95 10.33 -4.21 -12.48
C ASN A 95 10.17 -2.81 -11.87
N ALA A 96 8.94 -2.36 -11.65
CA ALA A 96 8.59 -1.07 -11.06
C ALA A 96 8.25 -1.15 -9.56
N HIS A 97 8.30 -2.34 -8.95
CA HIS A 97 7.97 -2.52 -7.52
C HIS A 97 8.96 -1.77 -6.62
N ARG A 98 8.42 -0.94 -5.73
CA ARG A 98 9.20 -0.19 -4.75
C ARG A 98 9.37 -0.95 -3.45
N VAL A 99 8.37 -1.74 -3.05
CA VAL A 99 8.37 -2.45 -1.76
C VAL A 99 7.88 -3.88 -1.83
N TYR A 100 6.95 -4.21 -2.72
CA TYR A 100 6.35 -5.54 -2.76
C TYR A 100 7.40 -6.62 -3.05
N ASP A 101 7.45 -7.65 -2.20
CA ASP A 101 8.40 -8.77 -2.30
C ASP A 101 9.89 -8.39 -2.26
N ARG A 102 10.21 -7.22 -1.69
CA ARG A 102 11.58 -6.70 -1.59
C ARG A 102 12.10 -6.64 -0.15
N ALA A 103 11.60 -7.52 0.71
CA ALA A 103 11.97 -7.53 2.13
C ALA A 103 13.47 -7.78 2.30
N GLY A 104 14.13 -6.98 3.15
CA GLY A 104 15.59 -7.04 3.34
C GLY A 104 16.38 -6.19 2.35
N GLU A 105 15.78 -5.69 1.28
CA GLU A 105 16.44 -4.78 0.34
C GLU A 105 16.44 -3.33 0.84
N ILE A 106 17.41 -2.54 0.37
CA ILE A 106 17.43 -1.09 0.59
C ILE A 106 16.29 -0.44 -0.20
N CYS A 107 15.53 0.41 0.48
CA CYS A 107 14.43 1.14 -0.12
C CYS A 107 14.91 2.02 -1.29
N PRO A 108 14.39 1.83 -2.51
CA PRO A 108 14.82 2.59 -3.67
C PRO A 108 14.41 4.07 -3.59
N THR A 109 13.39 4.40 -2.78
CA THR A 109 12.88 5.77 -2.63
C THR A 109 13.75 6.62 -1.73
N CYS A 110 14.07 6.16 -0.51
CA CYS A 110 14.86 6.96 0.44
C CYS A 110 16.34 6.60 0.46
N ARG A 111 16.75 5.44 -0.07
CA ARG A 111 18.13 4.90 -0.03
C ARG A 111 18.75 4.78 1.37
N LYS A 112 17.93 4.82 2.42
CA LYS A 112 18.37 4.83 3.84
C LYS A 112 17.76 3.71 4.67
N GLY A 113 16.51 3.36 4.42
CA GLY A 113 15.81 2.32 5.18
C GLY A 113 15.83 0.98 4.45
N THR A 114 15.74 -0.11 5.22
CA THR A 114 15.50 -1.46 4.70
C THR A 114 14.00 -1.73 4.63
N ILE A 115 13.54 -2.39 3.57
CA ILE A 115 12.14 -2.78 3.41
C ILE A 115 11.83 -3.91 4.39
N LEU A 116 10.77 -3.73 5.17
CA LEU A 116 10.31 -4.70 6.17
C LEU A 116 9.09 -5.45 5.66
N ARG A 117 8.94 -6.69 6.12
CA ARG A 117 7.77 -7.53 5.91
C ARG A 117 7.06 -7.81 7.22
N ILE A 118 5.75 -7.60 7.24
CA ILE A 118 4.85 -8.05 8.31
C ILE A 118 3.70 -8.85 7.71
N VAL A 119 2.87 -9.46 8.56
CA VAL A 119 1.63 -10.14 8.14
C VAL A 119 0.44 -9.36 8.67
N GLN A 120 -0.49 -8.99 7.78
CA GLN A 120 -1.76 -8.35 8.14
C GLN A 120 -2.90 -9.10 7.47
N ALA A 121 -3.85 -9.59 8.28
CA ALA A 121 -4.99 -10.38 7.80
C ALA A 121 -4.57 -11.54 6.87
N GLN A 122 -3.60 -12.36 7.31
CA GLN A 122 -3.06 -13.51 6.57
C GLN A 122 -2.41 -13.17 5.22
N ARG A 123 -2.11 -11.90 4.95
CA ARG A 123 -1.44 -11.45 3.73
C ARG A 123 -0.15 -10.70 4.08
N SER A 124 0.93 -11.00 3.35
CA SER A 124 2.20 -10.27 3.46
C SER A 124 2.00 -8.78 3.19
N THR A 125 2.61 -7.93 4.01
CA THR A 125 2.68 -6.49 3.82
C THR A 125 4.15 -6.08 3.81
N PHE A 126 4.53 -5.22 2.87
CA PHE A 126 5.87 -4.70 2.69
C PHE A 126 5.86 -3.17 2.78
N PHE A 127 6.82 -2.59 3.51
CA PHE A 127 6.91 -1.14 3.66
C PHE A 127 8.31 -0.71 4.08
N CYS A 128 8.63 0.58 3.89
CA CYS A 128 9.87 1.17 4.39
C CYS A 128 9.60 1.99 5.68
N PRO A 129 10.17 1.61 6.84
CA PRO A 129 9.96 2.33 8.11
C PRO A 129 10.59 3.73 8.10
N HIS A 130 11.60 3.97 7.24
CA HIS A 130 12.22 5.29 7.08
C HIS A 130 11.38 6.22 6.19
N CYS A 131 10.72 5.71 5.14
CA CYS A 131 9.83 6.53 4.31
C CYS A 131 8.57 6.93 5.09
N ARG A 132 8.10 6.06 5.98
CA ARG A 132 7.06 6.42 6.95
C ARG A 132 7.20 5.68 8.27
N PRO A 133 7.71 6.33 9.33
CA PRO A 133 7.72 5.71 10.65
C PRO A 133 6.30 5.58 11.20
N ARG A 134 6.02 4.46 11.90
CA ARG A 134 4.81 4.31 12.70
C ARG A 134 4.84 5.43 13.74
N ARG A 135 3.91 6.38 13.67
CA ARG A 135 3.82 7.43 14.69
C ARG A 135 3.59 6.71 16.03
N SER A 136 4.57 6.75 16.93
CA SER A 136 4.31 6.37 18.31
C SER A 136 3.20 7.28 18.79
N THR A 137 2.14 6.70 19.35
CA THR A 137 1.16 7.48 20.08
C THR A 137 1.90 8.06 21.27
N SER A 138 2.45 9.27 21.14
CA SER A 138 2.89 10.03 22.30
C SER A 138 1.67 10.16 23.19
N ASN A 139 1.74 9.50 24.35
CA ASN A 139 0.74 9.53 25.39
C ASN A 139 0.29 11.00 25.56
N ARG A 140 -0.94 11.31 25.16
CA ARG A 140 -1.56 12.61 25.46
C ARG A 140 -1.92 12.51 26.94
N SER A 141 -0.91 12.66 27.79
CA SER A 141 -1.09 12.80 29.22
C SER A 141 -2.08 13.94 29.43
N ASN A 142 -3.18 13.61 30.10
CA ASN A 142 -4.17 14.51 30.66
C ASN A 142 -3.49 15.80 31.12
N LYS A 143 -3.80 16.93 30.49
CA LYS A 143 -3.38 18.25 30.97
C LYS A 143 -4.64 18.97 31.46
N LYS A 144 -4.83 18.82 32.77
CA LYS A 144 -5.72 19.53 33.71
C LYS A 144 -7.22 19.32 33.56
#